data_AF-A0A972LTT7-F1
#
_entry.id   AF-A0A972LTT7-F1
#
_cell.length_a   1.000
_cell.length_b   1.000
_cell.length_c   1.000
_cell.angle_alpha   90.00
_cell.angle_beta   90.00
_cell.angle_gamma   90.00
#
_symmetry.space_group_name_H-M   'P 1'
#
loop_
_entity.id
_entity.type
_entity.pdbx_description
1 polymer ?
#
loop_
_entity_poly.entity_id
_entity_poly.type
_entity_poly.pdbx_seq_one_letter_code
_entity_poly.pdbx_strand_id
1 'polypeptide(L)' 'MMKTRTPAKVNDKRLQAESEFTKMTENICVRGFHGTASVTVQVQDGHIQYTRVIVDRRV' A
#
# COMPACT_ATOMS: atom_id res chain seq x y z
N MET A 1 29.85 -24.39 -4.71
CA MET A 1 28.97 -23.90 -3.63
C MET A 1 27.67 -23.37 -4.24
N MET A 2 26.61 -24.17 -4.24
CA MET A 2 25.28 -23.69 -4.67
C MET A 2 24.67 -22.87 -3.54
N LYS A 3 24.54 -21.54 -3.73
CA LYS A 3 23.77 -20.68 -2.83
C LYS A 3 22.30 -21.05 -2.98
N THR A 4 21.80 -21.83 -2.04
CA THR A 4 20.36 -22.03 -1.81
C THR A 4 19.73 -20.64 -1.63
N ARG A 5 18.95 -20.21 -2.64
CA ARG A 5 18.12 -19.02 -2.54
C ARG A 5 17.01 -19.34 -1.55
N THR A 6 17.18 -18.90 -0.31
CA THR A 6 16.11 -18.89 0.70
C THR A 6 14.91 -18.19 0.08
N PRO A 7 13.70 -18.80 0.05
CA PRO A 7 12.52 -18.10 -0.42
C PRO A 7 12.35 -16.86 0.45
N ALA A 8 12.39 -15.68 -0.19
CA ALA A 8 12.18 -14.43 0.50
C ALA A 8 10.87 -14.55 1.28
N LYS A 9 10.94 -14.42 2.62
CA LYS A 9 9.75 -14.23 3.45
C LYS A 9 8.89 -13.22 2.72
N VAL A 10 7.65 -13.59 2.41
CA VAL A 10 6.65 -12.67 1.85
C VAL A 10 6.73 -11.40 2.69
N ASN A 11 7.23 -10.33 2.08
CA ASN A 11 7.63 -9.13 2.81
C ASN A 11 6.36 -8.54 3.44
N ASP A 12 6.25 -8.59 4.76
CA ASP A 12 5.06 -8.16 5.52
C ASP A 12 4.62 -6.75 5.10
N LYS A 13 5.59 -5.88 4.79
CA LYS A 13 5.36 -4.53 4.29
C LYS A 13 4.68 -4.47 2.92
N ARG A 14 4.88 -5.48 2.06
CA ARG A 14 4.15 -5.59 0.79
C ARG A 14 2.67 -5.88 1.06
N LEU A 15 2.37 -6.84 1.92
CA LEU A 15 0.99 -7.17 2.29
C LEU A 15 0.30 -5.99 2.98
N GLN A 16 1.04 -5.28 3.83
CA GLN A 16 0.57 -4.05 4.45
C GLN A 16 0.23 -2.99 3.41
N ALA A 17 1.12 -2.75 2.44
CA ALA A 17 0.84 -1.80 1.35
C ALA A 17 -0.41 -2.21 0.57
N GLU A 18 -0.50 -3.47 0.13
CA GLU A 18 -1.67 -4.00 -0.58
C GLU A 18 -2.97 -3.79 0.22
N SER A 19 -2.96 -4.06 1.53
CA SER A 19 -4.11 -3.83 2.41
C SER A 19 -4.51 -2.35 2.48
N GLU A 20 -3.55 -1.45 2.62
CA GLU A 20 -3.81 -0.01 2.66
C GLU A 20 -4.37 0.51 1.31
N PHE A 21 -3.89 -0.02 0.19
CA PHE A 21 -4.46 0.27 -1.14
C PHE A 21 -5.91 -0.20 -1.27
N THR A 22 -6.21 -1.41 -0.79
CA THR A 22 -7.58 -1.94 -0.78
C THR A 22 -8.49 -1.04 0.05
N LYS A 23 -8.09 -0.68 1.28
CA LYS A 23 -8.87 0.22 2.15
C LYS A 23 -9.09 1.58 1.51
N MET A 24 -8.08 2.17 0.88
CA MET A 24 -8.23 3.44 0.17
C MET A 24 -9.30 3.33 -0.92
N THR A 25 -9.22 2.28 -1.74
CA THR A 25 -10.14 2.04 -2.86
C THR A 25 -11.57 1.86 -2.36
N GLU A 26 -11.77 1.06 -1.32
CA GLU A 26 -13.07 0.88 -0.67
C GLU A 26 -13.66 2.19 -0.16
N ASN A 27 -12.82 3.10 0.37
CA ASN A 27 -13.27 4.39 0.89
C ASN A 27 -13.68 5.40 -0.19
N ILE A 28 -13.07 5.35 -1.38
CA ILE A 28 -13.37 6.27 -2.48
C ILE A 28 -14.40 5.74 -3.46
N CYS A 29 -14.54 4.42 -3.59
CA CYS A 29 -15.48 3.78 -4.52
C CYS A 29 -16.90 3.67 -3.93
N VAL A 30 -17.24 4.49 -2.94
CA VAL A 30 -18.62 4.60 -2.43
C VAL A 30 -19.41 5.59 -3.25
N ARG A 31 -20.68 5.28 -3.50
CA ARG A 31 -21.58 6.18 -4.23
C ARG A 31 -21.69 7.52 -3.51
N GLY A 32 -21.45 8.62 -4.22
CA GLY A 32 -21.53 9.97 -3.65
C GLY A 32 -20.25 10.47 -2.97
N PHE A 33 -19.13 9.75 -3.10
CA PHE A 33 -17.82 10.28 -2.67
C PHE A 33 -17.46 11.53 -3.49
N HIS A 34 -17.24 12.64 -2.78
CA HIS A 34 -16.68 13.87 -3.32
C HIS A 34 -15.47 14.22 -2.45
N GLY A 35 -14.30 14.33 -3.04
CA GLY A 35 -13.07 14.46 -2.27
C GLY A 35 -11.86 13.94 -3.04
N THR A 36 -10.75 13.80 -2.32
CA THR A 36 -9.50 13.29 -2.87
C THR A 36 -8.93 12.20 -1.98
N ALA A 37 -8.28 11.21 -2.57
CA ALA A 37 -7.44 10.28 -1.85
C ALA A 37 -6.05 10.30 -2.45
N SER A 38 -5.04 10.06 -1.62
CA SER A 38 -3.64 10.02 -2.02
C SER A 38 -2.95 8.91 -1.27
N VAL A 39 -2.16 8.15 -2.01
CA VAL A 39 -1.29 7.11 -1.49
C VAL A 39 0.16 7.49 -1.76
N THR A 40 1.00 7.37 -0.74
CA THR A 40 2.44 7.57 -0.86
C THR A 40 3.13 6.28 -0.50
N VAL A 41 3.97 5.77 -1.40
CA VAL A 41 4.77 4.56 -1.17
C VAL A 41 6.24 4.93 -1.27
N GLN A 42 6.99 4.70 -0.20
CA GLN A 42 8.44 4.86 -0.20
C GLN A 42 9.09 3.50 -0.42
N VAL A 43 9.89 3.40 -1.49
CA VAL A 43 10.66 2.22 -1.84
C VAL A 43 12.14 2.52 -1.73
N GLN A 44 12.88 1.67 -1.05
CA GLN A 44 14.33 1.75 -0.92
C GLN A 44 14.93 0.34 -1.06
N ASP A 45 15.98 0.21 -1.87
CA ASP A 45 16.66 -1.06 -2.15
C ASP A 45 15.71 -2.17 -2.65
N GLY A 46 14.68 -1.80 -3.41
CA GLY A 46 13.66 -2.72 -3.92
C GLY A 46 12.64 -3.18 -2.87
N HIS A 47 12.67 -2.61 -1.67
CA HIS A 47 11.76 -2.93 -0.58
C HIS A 47 10.88 -1.73 -0.22
N ILE A 48 9.59 -1.99 0.01
CA ILE A 48 8.69 -0.98 0.57
C ILE A 48 9.16 -0.70 1.99
N GLN A 49 9.44 0.56 2.28
CA GLN A 49 9.80 1.00 3.63
C GLN A 49 8.60 1.49 4.40
N TYR A 50 7.73 2.25 3.72
CA TYR A 50 6.60 2.93 4.31
C TYR A 50 5.49 3.16 3.27
N THR A 51 4.25 3.13 3.74
CA THR A 51 3.06 3.49 2.97
C THR A 51 2.18 4.42 3.80
N ARG A 52 1.69 5.50 3.18
CA ARG A 52 0.73 6.43 3.77
C ARG A 52 -0.49 6.53 2.88
N VAL A 53 -1.67 6.44 3.47
CA VAL A 53 -2.93 6.76 2.81
C VAL A 53 -3.53 8.00 3.47
N ILE A 54 -3.98 8.93 2.65
CA ILE A 54 -4.72 10.13 3.07
C ILE A 54 -6.01 10.15 2.26
N VAL A 55 -7.15 10.30 2.94
CA VAL A 55 -8.46 10.47 2.31
C VAL A 55 -9.07 11.74 2.88
N ASP A 56 -9.39 12.68 2.00
CA ASP A 56 -10.04 13.95 2.30
C ASP A 56 -11.44 13.95 1.65
N ARG A 57 -12.49 13.98 2.46
CA ARG A 57 -13.88 14.02 1.99
C ARG A 57 -14.40 15.45 2.05
N ARG A 58 -14.90 15.94 0.91
CA ARG A 58 -15.65 17.19 0.81
C ARG A 58 -17.13 16.85 0.98
N VAL A 59 -17.60 17.01 2.22
CA VAL A 59 -19.02 16.88 2.60
C VAL A 59 -19.76 18.16 2.26
#